data_AF-A0A159Z1T4-F1
#
_entry.id   AF-A0A159Z1T4-F1
#
_cell.length_a   1.000
_cell.length_b   1.000
_cell.length_c   1.000
_cell.angle_alpha   90.00
_cell.angle_beta   90.00
_cell.angle_gamma   90.00
#
_symmetry.space_group_name_H-M   'P 1'
#
loop_
_entity.id
_entity.type
_entity.pdbx_description
1 polymer ?
#
loop_
_entity_poly.entity_id
_entity_poly.type
_entity_poly.pdbx_seq_one_letter_code
_entity_poly.pdbx_strand_id
1 'polypeptide(L)'
;MQLFWQVLVSAPVLLIAAPLFGPLIRDLGPIHIAGLVFQAVLVVSGGFMFWLWLLSIYPVSGVASFSFLSPVFSVGLGWALLDEQVGPSLIGALVLVAAGIVLINRPRRAPVPAPL
;
A
#
# COMPACT_ATOMS: atom_id res chain seq x y z
N MET A 1 2.80 -5.28 -18.55
CA MET A 1 1.49 -5.81 -19.01
C MET A 1 0.52 -6.16 -17.90
N GLN A 2 0.97 -6.59 -16.71
CA GLN A 2 0.08 -6.89 -15.58
C GLN A 2 -0.88 -5.74 -15.21
N LEU A 3 -0.35 -4.54 -14.93
CA LEU A 3 -1.18 -3.39 -14.51
C LEU A 3 -2.21 -2.98 -15.56
N PHE A 4 -1.81 -3.01 -16.84
CA PHE A 4 -2.71 -2.72 -17.96
C PHE A 4 -3.91 -3.66 -17.94
N TRP A 5 -3.69 -4.97 -17.83
CA TRP A 5 -4.77 -5.95 -17.76
C TRP A 5 -5.60 -5.83 -16.49
N GLN A 6 -4.98 -5.54 -15.34
CA GLN A 6 -5.71 -5.34 -14.09
C GLN A 6 -6.70 -4.16 -14.19
N VAL A 7 -6.26 -3.02 -14.71
CA VAL A 7 -7.13 -1.84 -14.86
C VAL A 7 -8.16 -2.06 -15.96
N LEU A 8 -7.75 -2.62 -17.10
CA LEU A 8 -8.63 -2.87 -18.24
C LEU A 8 -9.79 -3.82 -17.89
N VAL A 9 -9.55 -4.82 -17.03
CA VAL A 9 -10.59 -5.76 -16.60
C VAL A 9 -11.38 -5.23 -15.41
N SER A 10 -10.71 -4.66 -14.39
CA SER A 10 -11.40 -4.20 -13.19
C SER A 10 -12.30 -2.99 -13.44
N ALA A 11 -11.90 -2.03 -14.27
CA ALA A 11 -12.70 -0.81 -14.47
C ALA A 11 -14.09 -1.10 -15.07
N PRO A 12 -14.25 -1.88 -16.15
CA PRO A 12 -15.56 -2.27 -16.66
C PRO A 12 -16.37 -3.09 -15.65
N VAL A 13 -15.73 -4.06 -15.00
CA VAL A 13 -16.40 -4.93 -14.02
C VAL A 13 -16.95 -4.11 -12.85
N LEU A 14 -16.16 -3.18 -12.31
CA LEU A 14 -16.58 -2.32 -11.21
C LEU A 14 -17.65 -1.31 -11.65
N LEU A 15 -17.59 -0.77 -12.87
CA LEU A 15 -18.63 0.10 -13.42
C LEU A 15 -19.97 -0.64 -13.60
N ILE A 16 -19.93 -1.89 -14.07
CA ILE A 16 -21.14 -2.73 -14.21
C ILE A 16 -21.70 -3.09 -12.84
N ALA A 17 -20.85 -3.32 -11.84
CA ALA A 17 -21.28 -3.63 -10.48
C ALA A 17 -21.77 -2.40 -9.68
N ALA A 18 -21.35 -1.18 -10.05
CA ALA A 18 -21.65 0.05 -9.32
C ALA A 18 -23.15 0.28 -9.01
N PRO A 19 -24.11 0.01 -9.91
CA PRO A 19 -25.54 0.21 -9.62
C PRO A 19 -26.07 -0.65 -8.46
N LEU A 20 -25.39 -1.75 -8.11
CA LEU A 20 -25.78 -2.63 -7.01
C LEU A 20 -25.57 -1.99 -5.63
N PHE A 21 -24.80 -0.91 -5.53
CA PHE A 21 -24.41 -0.29 -4.26
C PHE A 21 -25.21 0.99 -3.93
N GLY A 22 -26.24 1.31 -4.72
CA GLY A 22 -27.10 2.49 -4.56
C GLY A 22 -27.01 3.46 -5.75
N PRO A 23 -27.41 4.75 -5.57
CA PRO A 23 -27.38 5.74 -6.65
C PRO A 23 -25.96 5.92 -7.22
N LEU A 24 -25.83 5.97 -8.54
CA LEU A 24 -24.54 6.14 -9.24
C LEU A 24 -23.92 7.52 -8.98
N ILE A 25 -24.77 8.54 -8.86
CA ILE A 25 -24.37 9.90 -8.55
C ILE A 25 -25.01 10.27 -7.22
N ARG A 26 -24.17 10.63 -6.24
CA ARG A 26 -24.58 11.10 -4.91
C ARG A 26 -23.91 12.44 -4.70
N ASP A 27 -24.69 13.52 -4.77
CA ASP A 27 -24.26 14.90 -4.47
C ASP A 27 -22.80 15.19 -4.83
N LEU A 28 -22.48 15.10 -6.13
CA LEU A 28 -21.13 15.27 -6.67
C LEU A 28 -20.63 16.70 -6.42
N GLY A 29 -19.99 16.90 -5.27
CA GLY A 29 -19.26 18.12 -4.94
C GLY A 29 -17.83 18.17 -5.54
N PRO A 30 -17.23 19.37 -5.67
CA PRO A 30 -15.87 19.56 -6.17
C PRO A 30 -14.80 18.77 -5.39
N ILE A 31 -15.01 18.58 -4.08
CA ILE A 31 -14.08 17.83 -3.22
C ILE A 31 -13.97 16.35 -3.64
N HIS A 32 -15.04 15.74 -4.13
CA HIS A 32 -15.02 14.34 -4.58
C HIS A 32 -14.20 14.19 -5.87
N ILE A 33 -14.32 15.15 -6.78
CA ILE A 33 -13.54 15.18 -8.02
C ILE A 33 -12.07 15.44 -7.70
N ALA A 34 -11.77 16.42 -6.84
CA ALA A 34 -10.42 16.70 -6.40
C ALA A 34 -9.78 15.49 -5.71
N GLY A 35 -10.53 14.83 -4.81
CA GLY A 35 -10.10 13.60 -4.15
C GLY A 35 -9.86 12.45 -5.14
N LEU A 36 -10.73 12.26 -6.12
CA LEU A 36 -10.58 11.24 -7.16
C LEU A 36 -9.32 11.49 -8.00
N VAL A 37 -9.09 12.74 -8.43
CA VAL A 37 -7.90 13.12 -9.21
C VAL A 37 -6.63 12.94 -8.38
N PHE A 38 -6.64 13.38 -7.12
CA PHE A 38 -5.52 13.18 -6.20
C PHE A 38 -5.20 11.69 -6.02
N GLN A 39 -6.21 10.86 -5.76
CA GLN A 39 -6.07 9.43 -5.58
C GLN A 39 -5.54 8.75 -6.85
N ALA A 40 -6.09 9.09 -8.02
CA ALA A 40 -5.69 8.45 -9.27
C ALA A 40 -4.28 8.86 -9.72
N VAL A 41 -3.95 10.15 -9.67
CA VAL A 41 -2.70 10.69 -10.21
C VAL A 41 -1.56 10.57 -9.21
N LEU A 42 -1.72 11.06 -7.99
CA LEU A 42 -0.62 11.11 -7.03
C LEU A 42 -0.47 9.80 -6.27
N VAL A 43 -1.56 9.25 -5.74
CA VAL A 43 -1.49 8.05 -4.91
C VAL A 43 -1.24 6.80 -5.75
N VAL A 44 -2.15 6.47 -6.67
CA VAL A 44 -2.09 5.22 -7.45
C VAL A 44 -1.02 5.32 -8.53
N SER A 45 -1.09 6.30 -9.44
CA SER A 45 -0.15 6.37 -10.56
C SER A 45 1.27 6.70 -10.08
N GLY A 46 1.43 7.72 -9.23
CA GLY A 46 2.71 8.06 -8.62
C GLY A 46 3.30 6.91 -7.79
N GLY A 47 2.49 6.27 -6.95
CA GLY A 47 2.90 5.12 -6.14
C GLY A 47 3.36 3.93 -6.99
N PHE A 48 2.61 3.56 -8.03
CA PHE A 48 3.02 2.48 -8.94
C PHE A 48 4.24 2.85 -9.78
N MET A 49 4.38 4.09 -10.25
CA MET A 49 5.59 4.53 -10.96
C MET A 49 6.82 4.44 -10.06
N PHE A 50 6.73 4.94 -8.83
CA PHE A 50 7.81 4.84 -7.85
C PHE A 50 8.14 3.39 -7.53
N TRP A 51 7.13 2.54 -7.34
CA TRP A 51 7.29 1.12 -7.08
C TRP A 51 7.97 0.37 -8.24
N LEU A 52 7.50 0.58 -9.47
CA LEU A 52 8.08 -0.04 -10.66
C LEU A 52 9.51 0.44 -10.90
N TRP A 53 9.78 1.72 -10.66
CA TRP A 53 11.13 2.26 -10.69
C TRP A 53 12.03 1.59 -9.64
N LEU A 54 11.54 1.40 -8.42
CA LEU A 54 12.30 0.74 -7.36
C LEU A 54 12.57 -0.74 -7.69
N LEU A 55 11.60 -1.45 -8.25
CA LEU A 55 11.76 -2.81 -8.74
C LEU A 55 12.74 -2.93 -9.92
N SER A 56 12.97 -1.85 -10.66
CA SER A 56 13.94 -1.85 -11.76
C SER A 56 15.41 -1.76 -11.29
N ILE A 57 15.63 -1.30 -10.05
CA ILE A 57 16.98 -1.06 -9.49
C ILE A 57 17.29 -2.02 -8.33
N TYR A 58 16.28 -2.43 -7.56
CA TYR A 58 16.43 -3.27 -6.35
C TYR A 58 15.79 -4.66 -6.52
N PRO A 59 16.32 -5.69 -5.84
CA PRO A 59 15.74 -7.03 -5.87
C PRO A 59 14.32 -7.05 -5.29
N VAL A 60 13.44 -7.80 -5.95
CA VAL A 60 12.00 -7.87 -5.66
C VAL A 60 11.70 -8.18 -4.18
N SER A 61 12.49 -9.06 -3.56
CA SER A 61 12.33 -9.43 -2.15
C SER A 61 12.57 -8.26 -1.19
N GLY A 62 13.56 -7.41 -1.46
CA GLY A 62 13.84 -6.23 -0.64
C GLY A 62 12.75 -5.17 -0.77
N VAL A 63 12.26 -4.96 -2.00
CA VAL A 63 11.19 -3.98 -2.28
C VAL A 63 9.85 -4.43 -1.69
N ALA A 64 9.48 -5.71 -1.83
CA ALA A 64 8.28 -6.28 -1.23
C ALA A 64 8.25 -6.11 0.29
N SER A 65 9.40 -6.22 0.95
CA SER A 65 9.50 -6.03 2.39
C SER A 65 9.24 -4.60 2.86
N PHE A 66 9.43 -3.59 2.01
CA PHE A 66 9.10 -2.20 2.35
C PHE A 66 7.59 -1.97 2.54
N SER A 67 6.74 -2.75 1.88
CA SER A 67 5.29 -2.65 2.04
C SER A 67 4.83 -2.99 3.47
N PHE A 68 5.64 -3.71 4.24
CA PHE A 68 5.32 -3.92 5.65
C PHE A 68 5.51 -2.68 6.52
N LEU A 69 6.22 -1.66 6.05
CA LEU A 69 6.38 -0.40 6.78
C LEU A 69 5.16 0.52 6.60
N SER A 70 4.26 0.21 5.67
CA SER A 70 3.04 0.99 5.41
C SER A 70 2.19 1.26 6.66
N PRO A 71 1.88 0.29 7.54
CA PRO A 71 1.09 0.56 8.75
C PRO A 71 1.76 1.57 9.69
N VAL A 72 3.09 1.55 9.79
CA VAL A 72 3.86 2.48 10.63
C VAL A 72 3.75 3.90 10.08
N PHE A 73 3.97 4.06 8.76
CA PHE A 73 3.78 5.36 8.12
C PHE A 73 2.33 5.83 8.15
N SER A 74 1.36 4.93 7.95
CA SER A 74 -0.06 5.27 8.01
C SER A 74 -0.46 5.81 9.38
N VAL A 75 -0.07 5.16 10.47
CA VAL A 75 -0.35 5.65 11.84
C VAL A 75 0.40 6.95 12.13
N GLY A 76 1.68 7.04 11.72
CA GLY A 76 2.47 8.25 11.92
C GLY A 76 1.89 9.46 11.18
N LEU A 77 1.44 9.29 9.94
CA LEU A 77 0.78 10.34 9.16
C LEU A 77 -0.63 10.64 9.68
N GLY A 78 -1.39 9.63 10.15
CA GLY A 78 -2.68 9.83 10.80
C GLY A 78 -2.58 10.71 12.04
N TRP A 79 -1.60 10.43 12.90
CA TRP A 79 -1.30 11.26 14.05
C TRP A 79 -0.84 12.66 13.65
N ALA A 80 0.10 12.78 12.70
CA ALA A 80 0.71 14.07 12.35
C ALA A 80 -0.19 14.99 11.50
N LEU A 81 -1.01 14.45 10.61
CA LEU A 81 -1.82 15.22 9.65
C LEU A 81 -3.29 15.35 10.07
N LEU A 82 -3.83 14.35 10.76
CA LEU A 82 -5.25 14.31 11.16
C LEU A 82 -5.44 14.49 12.68
N ASP A 83 -4.36 14.66 13.45
CA ASP A 83 -4.37 14.80 14.92
C ASP A 83 -5.06 13.61 15.62
N GLU A 84 -4.95 12.41 15.04
CA GLU A 84 -5.56 11.21 15.62
C GLU A 84 -4.87 10.79 16.92
N GLN A 85 -5.65 10.53 17.98
CA GLN A 85 -5.09 10.10 19.27
C GLN A 85 -4.52 8.68 19.18
N VAL A 86 -3.19 8.57 19.31
CA VAL A 86 -2.48 7.29 19.32
C VAL A 86 -2.60 6.65 20.71
N GLY A 87 -3.62 5.81 20.87
CA GLY A 87 -3.87 5.08 22.11
C GLY A 87 -2.85 3.96 22.39
N PRO A 88 -2.73 3.48 23.64
CA PRO A 88 -1.79 2.43 24.02
C PRO A 88 -1.99 1.12 23.24
N SER A 89 -3.22 0.79 22.85
CA SER A 89 -3.55 -0.38 22.02
C SER A 89 -2.94 -0.29 20.62
N LEU A 90 -2.94 0.91 20.01
CA LEU A 90 -2.36 1.14 18.70
C LEU A 90 -0.84 1.05 18.74
N ILE A 91 -0.21 1.55 19.81
CA ILE A 91 1.22 1.38 20.07
C ILE A 91 1.56 -0.11 20.19
N GLY A 92 0.77 -0.88 20.95
CA GLY A 92 0.94 -2.33 21.06
C GLY A 92 0.85 -3.04 19.69
N ALA A 93 -0.11 -2.65 18.86
CA ALA A 93 -0.25 -3.16 17.50
C ALA A 93 0.97 -2.82 16.62
N LEU A 94 1.48 -1.57 16.69
CA LEU A 94 2.68 -1.16 15.97
C LEU A 94 3.92 -1.95 16.38
N VAL A 95 4.08 -2.25 17.68
CA VAL A 95 5.17 -3.09 18.18
C VAL A 95 5.07 -4.51 17.61
N LEU A 96 3.87 -5.10 17.58
CA LEU A 96 3.66 -6.43 16.99
C LEU A 96 3.96 -6.45 15.49
N VAL A 97 3.54 -5.42 14.75
CA VAL A 97 3.87 -5.25 13.33
C VAL A 97 5.38 -5.16 13.15
N ALA A 98 6.06 -4.29 13.90
CA ALA A 98 7.52 -4.14 13.83
C ALA A 98 8.24 -5.46 14.13
N ALA A 99 7.79 -6.23 15.13
CA ALA A 99 8.33 -7.54 15.44
C ALA A 99 8.16 -8.54 14.27
N GLY A 100 6.98 -8.57 13.64
CA GLY A 100 6.72 -9.40 12.45
C GLY A 100 7.64 -9.06 11.28
N ILE A 101 7.88 -7.77 11.03
CA ILE A 101 8.78 -7.29 9.97
C ILE A 101 10.22 -7.74 10.22
N VAL A 102 10.69 -7.63 11.46
CA VAL A 102 12.05 -8.06 11.82
C VAL A 102 12.19 -9.58 11.67
N LEU A 103 11.17 -10.35 12.03
CA LEU A 103 11.19 -11.80 11.93
C LEU A 103 11.21 -12.27 10.46
N ILE A 104 10.42 -11.64 9.57
CA ILE A 104 10.33 -12.03 8.17
C ILE A 104 11.56 -11.61 7.34
N ASN A 105 12.17 -10.47 7.67
CA ASN A 105 13.36 -9.97 6.98
C ASN A 105 14.68 -10.56 7.49
N ARG A 106 14.64 -11.43 8.51
CA ARG A 106 15.86 -11.98 9.11
C ARG A 106 16.55 -12.92 8.10
N PRO A 107 17.81 -12.65 7.69
CA PRO A 107 18.51 -13.50 6.72
C PRO A 107 18.61 -14.94 7.23
N ARG A 108 18.18 -15.91 6.41
CA ARG A 108 18.40 -17.33 6.70
C ARG A 108 19.91 -17.57 6.62
N ARG A 109 20.55 -17.94 7.74
CA ARG A 109 21.98 -18.28 7.76
C ARG A 109 22.24 -19.34 6.69
N ALA A 110 23.12 -19.04 5.73
CA ALA A 110 23.52 -20.00 4.71
C ALA A 110 24.23 -21.19 5.37
N PRO A 111 24.04 -22.43 4.88
CA PRO A 111 24.79 -23.57 5.37
C PRO A 111 26.29 -23.34 5.19
N VAL A 112 27.09 -23.62 6.23
CA VAL A 112 28.56 -23.60 6.13
C VAL A 112 28.97 -24.66 5.09
N PRO A 113 29.80 -24.31 4.08
CA PRO A 113 30.25 -25.29 3.08
C PRO A 113 30.98 -26.45 3.76
N ALA A 114 30.65 -27.68 3.38
CA ALA A 114 31.35 -28.86 3.90
C ALA A 114 32.83 -28.82 3.46
N PRO A 115 33.79 -29.17 4.36
CA PRO A 115 35.18 -29.27 3.98
C PRO A 115 35.39 -30.42 2.98
N LEU A 116 36.21 -30.17 1.96
CA LEU A 116 36.57 -31.09 0.87
C LEU A 116 37.29 -32.35 1.39
#